data_AF-A0A5C6A0A5-F1
#
_entry.id   AF-A0A5C6A0A5-F1
#
_cell.length_a   1.000
_cell.length_b   1.000
_cell.length_c   1.000
_cell.angle_alpha   90.00
_cell.angle_beta   90.00
_cell.angle_gamma   90.00
#
_symmetry.space_group_name_H-M   'P 1'
#
loop_
_entity.id
_entity.type
_entity.pdbx_description
1 polymer ?
#
loop_
_entity_poly.entity_id
_entity_poly.type
_entity_poly.pdbx_seq_one_letter_code
_entity_poly.pdbx_strand_id
1 'polypeptide(L)'
;MKFLVITQSDGKRRVSEHDCVTFDDLHSKLVASGVGDYRVFCEISDLVESLSLRVTALERRMDETNASSSASNNSIATTPNNRQRDAQPQSKMIKVELVGKSLIPENYDLEIYEDRIEFELRFHNISGDNIRAVKGDLVFSDLFDAEIFRIGITMNDPITPGKFATWSGGFPYNQFDREHAHFAGFKSEDLQLHLDNEKVVT
;
A
#
# COMPACT_ATOMS: atom_id res chain seq x y z
N MET A 1 6.79 14.48 -27.72
CA MET A 1 5.62 13.74 -27.25
C MET A 1 4.52 13.95 -28.27
N LYS A 2 4.00 12.87 -28.84
CA LYS A 2 2.99 12.89 -29.88
C LYS A 2 1.62 12.85 -29.25
N PHE A 3 0.78 13.80 -29.67
CA PHE A 3 -0.58 13.90 -29.21
C PHE A 3 -1.53 13.84 -30.39
N LEU A 4 -2.47 12.91 -30.30
CA LEU A 4 -3.60 12.82 -31.19
C LEU A 4 -4.73 13.66 -30.60
N VAL A 5 -5.12 14.72 -31.30
CA VAL A 5 -6.20 15.62 -30.90
C VAL A 5 -7.40 15.35 -31.78
N ILE A 6 -8.53 15.03 -31.16
CA ILE A 6 -9.83 14.92 -31.81
C ILE A 6 -10.61 16.20 -31.50
N THR A 7 -10.97 16.96 -32.53
CA THR A 7 -11.78 18.16 -32.42
C THR A 7 -13.15 17.93 -33.05
N GLN A 8 -14.19 18.53 -32.46
CA GLN A 8 -15.55 18.48 -33.00
C GLN A 8 -16.03 19.89 -33.32
N SER A 9 -16.29 20.14 -34.60
CA SER A 9 -16.84 21.42 -35.09
C SER A 9 -17.88 21.11 -36.15
N ASP A 10 -19.06 21.74 -36.05
CA ASP A 10 -20.18 21.61 -37.00
C ASP A 10 -20.59 20.16 -37.30
N GLY A 11 -20.62 19.31 -36.26
CA GLY A 11 -21.02 17.90 -36.37
C GLY A 11 -19.99 17.00 -37.07
N LYS A 12 -18.84 17.53 -37.48
CA LYS A 12 -17.74 16.76 -38.08
C LYS A 12 -16.61 16.58 -37.08
N ARG A 13 -16.13 15.34 -36.93
CA ARG A 13 -14.94 15.01 -36.15
C ARG A 13 -13.71 15.13 -37.03
N ARG A 14 -12.70 15.86 -36.57
CA ARG A 14 -11.38 15.93 -37.22
C ARG A 14 -10.33 15.38 -36.27
N VAL A 15 -9.40 14.59 -36.81
CA VAL A 15 -8.26 14.05 -36.08
C VAL A 15 -7.02 14.76 -36.60
N SER A 16 -6.21 15.29 -35.69
CA SER A 16 -4.95 15.97 -36.00
C SER A 16 -3.86 15.48 -35.05
N GLU A 17 -2.66 15.26 -35.59
CA GLU A 17 -1.47 14.88 -34.82
C GLU A 17 -0.64 16.14 -34.53
N HIS A 18 -0.18 16.27 -33.29
CA HIS A 18 0.64 17.39 -32.84
C HIS A 18 1.88 16.87 -32.12
N ASP A 19 3.04 17.37 -32.54
CA ASP A 19 4.30 17.18 -31.82
C ASP A 19 4.46 18.31 -30.80
N CYS A 20 4.43 17.97 -29.51
CA CYS A 20 4.66 18.92 -28.43
C CYS A 20 5.45 18.31 -27.27
N VAL A 21 5.99 19.17 -26.41
CA VAL A 21 6.85 18.74 -25.30
C VAL A 21 6.01 18.35 -24.09
N THR A 22 4.91 19.06 -23.85
CA THR A 22 3.99 18.85 -22.74
C THR A 22 2.53 19.03 -23.16
N PHE A 23 1.60 18.50 -22.37
CA PHE A 23 0.17 18.74 -22.55
C PHE A 23 -0.20 20.23 -22.41
N ASP A 24 0.47 20.97 -21.51
CA ASP A 24 0.18 22.40 -21.30
C ASP A 24 0.55 23.27 -22.51
N ASP A 25 1.64 22.91 -23.22
CA ASP A 25 2.02 23.53 -24.50
C ASP A 25 0.96 23.25 -25.58
N LEU A 26 0.47 22.01 -25.65
CA LEU A 26 -0.62 21.63 -26.56
C LEU A 26 -1.93 22.36 -26.25
N HIS A 27 -2.31 22.40 -24.98
CA HIS A 27 -3.52 23.05 -24.49
C HIS A 27 -3.49 24.54 -24.88
N SER A 28 -2.36 25.21 -24.66
CA SER A 28 -2.17 26.61 -25.01
C SER A 28 -2.30 26.87 -26.52
N LYS A 29 -1.74 25.99 -27.36
CA LYS A 29 -1.86 26.07 -28.83
C LYS A 29 -3.29 25.84 -29.33
N LEU A 30 -4.02 24.89 -28.73
CA LEU A 30 -5.41 24.59 -29.09
C LEU A 30 -6.36 25.73 -28.70
N VAL A 31 -6.18 26.28 -27.50
CA VAL A 31 -6.95 27.45 -27.03
C VAL A 31 -6.67 28.69 -27.89
N ALA A 32 -5.40 28.95 -28.24
CA ALA A 32 -5.03 30.05 -29.14
C ALA A 32 -5.64 29.88 -30.56
N SER A 33 -5.92 28.65 -30.96
CA SER A 33 -6.56 28.32 -32.25
C SER A 33 -8.10 28.35 -32.20
N GLY A 34 -8.70 28.74 -31.07
CA GLY A 34 -10.15 28.84 -30.89
C GLY A 34 -10.87 27.49 -30.74
N VAL A 35 -10.14 26.41 -30.45
CA VAL A 35 -10.72 25.07 -30.28
C VAL A 35 -11.19 24.91 -28.83
N GLY A 36 -12.50 25.03 -28.61
CA GLY A 36 -13.10 24.94 -27.27
C GLY A 36 -13.46 23.53 -26.80
N ASP A 37 -13.69 22.59 -27.72
CA ASP A 37 -14.07 21.21 -27.39
C ASP A 37 -13.15 20.22 -28.14
N TYR A 38 -12.30 19.53 -27.38
CA TYR A 38 -11.36 18.57 -27.91
C TYR A 38 -11.05 17.45 -26.91
N ARG A 39 -10.70 16.28 -27.45
CA ARG A 39 -10.14 15.15 -26.69
C ARG A 39 -8.72 14.90 -27.14
N VAL A 40 -7.81 14.80 -26.17
CA VAL A 40 -6.40 14.51 -26.43
C VAL A 40 -6.11 13.08 -26.01
N PHE A 41 -5.49 12.33 -26.92
CA PHE A 41 -4.90 11.03 -26.65
C PHE A 41 -3.40 11.17 -26.84
N CYS A 42 -2.61 10.65 -25.90
CA CYS A 42 -1.16 10.59 -26.05
C CYS A 42 -0.75 9.13 -26.22
N GLU A 43 0.23 8.88 -27.10
CA GLU A 43 0.78 7.53 -27.24
C GLU A 43 1.49 7.14 -25.94
N ILE A 44 1.09 5.99 -25.39
CA ILE A 44 1.56 5.47 -24.11
C ILE A 44 3.10 5.28 -24.10
N SER A 45 3.71 5.07 -25.27
CA SER A 45 5.17 4.93 -25.43
C SER A 45 5.95 6.16 -24.95
N ASP A 46 5.47 7.37 -25.24
CA ASP A 46 6.17 8.60 -24.88
C ASP A 46 6.08 8.91 -23.38
N LEU A 47 4.99 8.47 -22.74
CA LEU A 47 4.81 8.60 -21.29
C LEU A 47 5.79 7.68 -20.55
N VAL A 48 6.04 6.48 -21.09
CA VAL A 48 7.00 5.51 -20.52
C VAL A 48 8.43 6.02 -20.64
N GLU A 49 8.82 6.60 -21.77
CA GLU A 49 10.16 7.20 -21.94
C GLU A 49 10.37 8.42 -21.02
N SER A 50 9.37 9.30 -20.91
CA SER A 50 9.40 10.46 -20.00
C SER A 50 9.52 10.03 -18.53
N LEU A 51 8.80 8.98 -18.13
CA LEU A 51 8.88 8.42 -16.79
C LEU A 51 10.25 7.77 -16.54
N SER A 52 10.80 7.04 -17.51
CA SER A 52 12.14 6.45 -17.41
C SER A 52 13.21 7.50 -17.15
N LEU A 53 13.18 8.62 -17.88
CA LEU A 53 14.11 9.74 -17.68
C LEU A 53 13.94 10.41 -16.31
N ARG A 54 12.71 10.53 -15.81
CA ARG A 54 12.43 11.10 -14.48
C ARG A 54 12.90 10.19 -13.34
N VAL A 55 12.80 8.88 -13.49
CA VAL A 55 13.31 7.91 -12.51
C VAL A 55 14.83 8.01 -12.43
N THR A 56 15.54 8.02 -13.57
CA THR A 56 17.01 8.16 -13.58
C THR A 56 17.49 9.50 -13.00
N ALA A 57 16.75 10.59 -13.20
CA ALA A 57 17.08 11.88 -12.59
C ALA A 57 16.87 11.91 -11.07
N LEU A 58 15.89 11.16 -10.55
CA LEU A 58 15.65 11.03 -9.10
C LEU A 58 16.71 10.18 -8.42
N GLU A 59 17.15 9.10 -9.07
CA GLU A 59 18.25 8.26 -8.59
C GLU A 59 19.54 9.09 -8.41
N ARG A 60 19.91 9.92 -9.41
CA ARG A 60 21.05 10.85 -9.28
C ARG A 60 20.91 11.85 -8.12
N ARG A 61 19.71 12.38 -7.90
CA ARG A 61 19.46 13.34 -6.81
C ARG A 61 19.56 12.68 -5.43
N MET A 62 19.19 11.41 -5.29
CA MET A 62 19.39 10.66 -4.05
C MET A 62 20.88 10.44 -3.76
N ASP A 63 21.69 10.11 -4.78
CA ASP A 63 23.13 9.94 -4.62
C ASP A 63 23.83 11.25 -4.22
N GLU A 64 23.43 12.39 -4.80
CA GLU A 64 23.95 13.71 -4.44
C GLU A 64 23.54 14.15 -3.01
N THR A 65 22.34 13.76 -2.58
CA THR A 65 21.85 14.03 -1.22
C THR A 65 22.58 13.16 -0.20
N ASN A 66 22.85 11.90 -0.52
CA ASN A 66 23.65 10.99 0.30
C ASN A 66 25.12 11.44 0.39
N ALA A 67 25.69 11.92 -0.72
CA ALA A 67 27.05 12.49 -0.73
C ALA A 67 27.14 13.77 0.13
N SER A 68 26.17 14.68 0.03
CA SER A 68 26.16 15.94 0.79
C SER A 68 25.87 15.76 2.30
N SER A 69 25.15 14.70 2.68
CA SER A 69 24.84 14.39 4.09
C SER A 69 26.04 13.83 4.86
N SER A 70 27.12 13.45 4.18
CA SER A 70 28.32 12.84 4.81
C SER A 70 29.39 13.84 5.28
N ALA A 71 29.25 15.14 4.95
CA ALA A 71 30.29 16.15 5.22
C ALA A 71 30.05 17.04 6.46
N SER A 72 28.91 16.92 7.15
CA SER A 72 28.62 17.73 8.33
C SER A 72 27.81 16.95 9.36
N ASN A 73 28.50 16.06 10.09
CA ASN A 73 28.27 15.76 11.51
C ASN A 73 29.22 14.63 11.96
N ASN A 74 30.35 15.01 12.56
CA ASN A 74 31.16 14.08 13.35
C ASN A 74 31.41 14.68 14.73
N SER A 75 30.52 14.35 15.68
CA SER A 75 30.87 14.21 17.10
C SER A 75 29.66 13.67 17.88
N ILE A 76 29.54 12.35 17.94
CA ILE A 76 29.30 11.56 19.16
C ILE A 76 29.61 10.11 18.77
N ALA A 77 30.71 9.62 19.31
CA ALA A 77 31.01 8.20 19.32
C ALA A 77 30.04 7.51 20.29
N THR A 78 29.18 6.62 19.79
CA THR A 78 28.79 5.41 20.54
C THR A 78 28.21 4.37 19.57
N THR A 79 29.01 3.33 19.35
CA THR A 79 28.61 1.95 19.01
C THR A 79 27.73 1.73 17.77
N PRO A 80 28.23 1.01 16.74
CA PRO A 80 27.34 0.46 15.72
C PRO A 80 26.51 -0.64 16.38
N ASN A 81 25.31 -0.31 16.88
CA ASN A 81 24.32 -1.31 17.22
C ASN A 81 23.73 -1.79 15.90
N ASN A 82 24.49 -2.66 15.24
CA ASN A 82 24.00 -3.57 14.24
C ASN A 82 22.96 -4.46 14.93
N ARG A 83 21.73 -3.95 15.05
CA ARG A 83 20.57 -4.78 15.35
C ARG A 83 20.18 -5.50 14.07
N GLN A 84 21.08 -6.37 13.61
CA GLN A 84 20.63 -7.71 13.30
C GLN A 84 19.95 -8.19 14.58
N ARG A 85 18.63 -7.97 14.66
CA ARG A 85 17.77 -8.81 15.48
C ARG A 85 17.93 -10.17 14.84
N ASP A 86 18.94 -10.90 15.29
CA ASP A 86 18.86 -12.34 15.34
C ASP A 86 17.55 -12.59 16.09
N ALA A 87 16.50 -12.80 15.31
CA ALA A 87 15.29 -13.41 15.79
C ALA A 87 15.74 -14.77 16.31
N GLN A 88 16.13 -14.81 17.58
CA GLN A 88 15.96 -16.00 18.40
C GLN A 88 14.61 -16.56 17.99
N PRO A 89 14.49 -17.85 17.65
CA PRO A 89 13.20 -18.44 17.38
C PRO A 89 12.40 -18.33 18.68
N GLN A 90 11.70 -17.20 18.84
CA GLN A 90 10.74 -17.01 19.89
C GLN A 90 9.74 -18.11 19.65
N SER A 91 9.64 -19.02 20.61
CA SER A 91 8.70 -20.11 20.57
C SER A 91 7.33 -19.51 20.37
N LYS A 92 6.85 -19.52 19.13
CA LYS A 92 5.59 -18.91 18.74
C LYS A 92 4.51 -19.64 19.52
N MET A 93 3.88 -18.97 20.47
CA MET A 93 2.87 -19.58 21.34
C MET A 93 1.50 -19.62 20.64
N ILE A 94 1.34 -18.80 19.60
CA ILE A 94 0.07 -18.61 18.91
C ILE A 94 0.25 -18.67 17.40
N LYS A 95 -0.55 -19.51 16.75
CA LYS A 95 -0.70 -19.49 15.29
C LYS A 95 -1.91 -18.65 14.93
N VAL A 96 -1.80 -17.79 13.92
CA VAL A 96 -2.90 -16.97 13.42
C VAL A 96 -3.22 -17.38 12.00
N GLU A 97 -4.50 -17.49 11.69
CA GLU A 97 -5.00 -17.84 10.36
C GLU A 97 -6.07 -16.83 9.94
N LEU A 98 -6.03 -16.39 8.67
CA LEU A 98 -7.09 -15.56 8.09
C LEU A 98 -8.26 -16.46 7.71
N VAL A 99 -9.43 -16.22 8.30
CA VAL A 99 -10.67 -16.97 8.02
C VAL A 99 -11.41 -16.35 6.85
N GLY A 100 -11.48 -15.03 6.81
CA GLY A 100 -12.20 -14.29 5.78
C GLY A 100 -11.78 -12.84 5.72
N LYS A 101 -11.98 -12.24 4.54
CA LYS A 101 -11.75 -10.83 4.27
C LYS A 101 -12.85 -10.34 3.33
N SER A 102 -13.42 -9.18 3.65
CA SER A 102 -14.52 -8.56 2.92
C SER A 102 -14.32 -7.05 2.84
N LEU A 103 -14.67 -6.46 1.70
CA LEU A 103 -14.84 -5.01 1.58
C LEU A 103 -16.34 -4.71 1.74
N ILE A 104 -16.68 -4.00 2.80
CA ILE A 104 -18.05 -3.57 3.10
C ILE A 104 -18.20 -2.15 2.56
N PRO A 105 -19.10 -1.91 1.59
CA PRO A 105 -19.34 -0.57 1.09
C PRO A 105 -20.05 0.29 2.13
N GLU A 106 -19.95 1.61 1.99
CA GLU A 106 -20.76 2.55 2.76
C GLU A 106 -22.26 2.23 2.63
N ASN A 107 -22.97 2.32 3.75
CA ASN A 107 -24.41 2.13 3.83
C ASN A 107 -24.98 3.02 4.94
N TYR A 108 -25.51 4.16 4.53
CA TYR A 108 -26.08 5.17 5.43
C TYR A 108 -27.29 4.65 6.24
N ASP A 109 -28.05 3.69 5.70
CA ASP A 109 -29.19 3.09 6.41
C ASP A 109 -28.74 2.20 7.59
N LEU A 110 -27.50 1.71 7.55
CA LEU A 110 -26.87 0.90 8.59
C LEU A 110 -25.83 1.68 9.41
N GLU A 111 -25.82 3.01 9.30
CA GLU A 111 -24.84 3.89 9.97
C GLU A 111 -23.37 3.59 9.58
N ILE A 112 -23.14 3.04 8.39
CA ILE A 112 -21.81 2.82 7.81
C ILE A 112 -21.52 3.99 6.86
N TYR A 113 -20.75 4.97 7.32
CA TYR A 113 -20.51 6.23 6.59
C TYR A 113 -19.30 6.19 5.64
N GLU A 114 -18.55 5.10 5.64
CA GLU A 114 -17.37 4.92 4.81
C GLU A 114 -17.19 3.44 4.48
N ASP A 115 -16.56 3.16 3.34
CA ASP A 115 -16.14 1.81 2.99
C ASP A 115 -15.18 1.27 4.06
N ARG A 116 -15.33 0.01 4.45
CA ARG A 116 -14.44 -0.64 5.43
C ARG A 116 -13.97 -1.99 4.93
N ILE A 117 -12.70 -2.28 5.17
CA ILE A 117 -12.19 -3.64 5.02
C ILE A 117 -12.35 -4.35 6.36
N GLU A 118 -13.11 -5.43 6.36
CA GLU A 118 -13.28 -6.31 7.51
C GLU A 118 -12.65 -7.66 7.25
N PHE A 119 -12.11 -8.25 8.31
CA PHE A 119 -11.52 -9.58 8.27
C PHE A 119 -11.73 -10.30 9.58
N GLU A 120 -11.79 -11.62 9.47
CA GLU A 120 -11.92 -12.55 10.58
C GLU A 120 -10.65 -13.38 10.70
N LEU A 121 -10.11 -13.43 11.91
CA LEU A 121 -8.89 -14.14 12.26
C LEU A 121 -9.18 -15.24 13.25
N ARG A 122 -8.44 -16.33 13.13
CA ARG A 122 -8.45 -17.43 14.09
C ARG A 122 -7.09 -17.54 14.76
N PHE A 123 -7.07 -17.33 16.07
CA PHE A 123 -5.91 -17.50 16.92
C PHE A 123 -5.94 -18.89 17.55
N HIS A 124 -4.89 -19.68 17.33
CA HIS A 124 -4.72 -21.01 17.91
C HIS A 124 -3.62 -20.98 18.96
N ASN A 125 -3.96 -21.29 20.21
CA ASN A 125 -2.95 -21.47 21.25
C ASN A 125 -2.27 -22.84 21.06
N ILE A 126 -1.02 -22.81 20.61
CA ILE A 126 -0.17 -24.00 20.43
C ILE A 126 0.77 -24.23 21.62
N SER A 127 0.72 -23.36 22.63
CA SER A 127 1.46 -23.52 23.88
C SER A 127 0.72 -24.43 24.87
N GLY A 128 1.44 -24.83 25.93
CA GLY A 128 0.87 -25.59 27.05
C GLY A 128 0.19 -24.72 28.11
N ASP A 129 0.30 -23.40 28.00
CA ASP A 129 -0.15 -22.45 29.02
C ASP A 129 -1.45 -21.76 28.60
N ASN A 130 -2.27 -21.37 29.57
CA ASN A 130 -3.49 -20.64 29.30
C ASN A 130 -3.15 -19.18 28.97
N ILE A 131 -3.45 -18.73 27.76
CA ILE A 131 -3.18 -17.37 27.31
C ILE A 131 -4.34 -16.49 27.73
N ARG A 132 -4.08 -15.38 28.41
CA ARG A 132 -5.08 -14.41 28.87
C ARG A 132 -5.24 -13.22 27.93
N ALA A 133 -4.14 -12.76 27.35
CA ALA A 133 -4.15 -11.65 26.42
C ALA A 133 -2.99 -11.75 25.43
N VAL A 134 -3.21 -11.20 24.24
CA VAL A 134 -2.26 -11.19 23.13
C VAL A 134 -2.20 -9.77 22.59
N LYS A 135 -1.00 -9.24 22.47
CA LYS A 135 -0.76 -7.96 21.81
C LYS A 135 0.40 -8.11 20.84
N GLY A 136 0.28 -7.54 19.65
CA GLY A 136 1.33 -7.60 18.64
C GLY A 136 0.94 -6.85 17.39
N ASP A 137 1.76 -6.99 16.36
CA ASP A 137 1.50 -6.46 15.05
C ASP A 137 1.17 -7.62 14.12
N LEU A 138 -0.02 -7.59 13.54
CA LEU A 138 -0.43 -8.52 12.51
C LEU A 138 0.12 -8.04 11.17
N VAL A 139 0.93 -8.88 10.54
CA VAL A 139 1.55 -8.58 9.25
C VAL A 139 0.92 -9.48 8.21
N PHE A 140 0.38 -8.84 7.17
CA PHE A 140 -0.11 -9.47 5.96
C PHE A 140 1.00 -9.43 4.93
N SER A 141 1.38 -10.60 4.44
CA SER A 141 2.39 -10.76 3.40
C SER A 141 1.83 -11.51 2.20
N ASP A 142 2.48 -11.37 1.04
CA ASP A 142 2.18 -12.21 -0.12
C ASP A 142 2.75 -13.62 0.04
N LEU A 143 2.58 -14.46 -0.98
CA LEU A 143 3.13 -15.81 -1.03
C LEU A 143 4.67 -15.87 -1.08
N PHE A 144 5.33 -14.72 -1.25
CA PHE A 144 6.78 -14.54 -1.32
C PHE A 144 7.34 -13.77 -0.11
N ASP A 145 6.59 -13.74 0.99
CA ASP A 145 6.94 -13.07 2.25
C ASP A 145 7.11 -11.54 2.15
N ALA A 146 6.67 -10.90 1.06
CA ALA A 146 6.68 -9.45 0.94
C ALA A 146 5.54 -8.83 1.77
N GLU A 147 5.86 -7.91 2.66
CA GLU A 147 4.87 -7.20 3.49
C GLU A 147 3.94 -6.36 2.61
N ILE A 148 2.64 -6.63 2.70
CA ILE A 148 1.57 -5.89 2.04
C ILE A 148 0.97 -4.87 3.00
N PHE A 149 0.72 -5.28 4.24
CA PHE A 149 0.04 -4.44 5.22
C PHE A 149 0.35 -4.88 6.66
N ARG A 150 0.31 -3.94 7.60
CA ARG A 150 0.57 -4.19 9.02
C ARG A 150 -0.45 -3.47 9.89
N ILE A 151 -1.01 -4.17 10.88
CA ILE A 151 -1.96 -3.60 11.84
C ILE A 151 -1.66 -4.06 13.26
N GLY A 152 -1.68 -3.13 14.21
CA GLY A 152 -1.56 -3.46 15.63
C GLY A 152 -2.83 -4.13 16.14
N ILE A 153 -2.69 -5.27 16.82
CA ILE A 153 -3.80 -6.02 17.42
C ILE A 153 -3.60 -6.15 18.93
N THR A 154 -4.72 -6.09 19.66
CA THR A 154 -4.77 -6.40 21.08
C THR A 154 -6.05 -7.19 21.34
N MET A 155 -5.90 -8.41 21.84
CA MET A 155 -6.98 -9.31 22.17
C MET A 155 -6.85 -9.68 23.64
N ASN A 156 -7.91 -9.46 24.40
CA ASN A 156 -7.95 -9.71 25.85
C ASN A 156 -8.77 -10.97 26.20
N ASP A 157 -9.09 -11.77 25.19
CA ASP A 157 -9.87 -12.98 25.36
C ASP A 157 -8.96 -14.17 25.68
N PRO A 158 -9.27 -14.94 26.73
CA PRO A 158 -8.44 -16.05 27.12
C PRO A 158 -8.55 -17.22 26.14
N ILE A 159 -7.40 -17.77 25.73
CA ILE A 159 -7.29 -18.96 24.89
C ILE A 159 -6.62 -20.08 25.68
N THR A 160 -7.39 -21.13 25.96
CA THR A 160 -6.86 -22.33 26.60
C THR A 160 -5.95 -23.13 25.65
N PRO A 161 -5.00 -23.93 26.19
CA PRO A 161 -4.10 -24.75 25.38
C PRO A 161 -4.83 -25.59 24.33
N GLY A 162 -4.37 -25.54 23.08
CA GLY A 162 -4.94 -26.29 21.95
C GLY A 162 -6.33 -25.82 21.50
N LYS A 163 -6.81 -24.66 21.97
CA LYS A 163 -8.07 -24.06 21.55
C LYS A 163 -7.87 -22.88 20.62
N PHE A 164 -8.98 -22.52 19.97
CA PHE A 164 -9.05 -21.40 19.05
C PHE A 164 -9.88 -20.27 19.66
N ALA A 165 -9.50 -19.03 19.36
CA ALA A 165 -10.35 -17.86 19.51
C ALA A 165 -10.51 -17.18 18.14
N THR A 166 -11.70 -16.66 17.90
CA THR A 166 -11.99 -15.86 16.71
C THR A 166 -11.92 -14.39 17.11
N TRP A 167 -11.25 -13.60 16.27
CA TRP A 167 -11.25 -12.15 16.39
C TRP A 167 -11.70 -11.55 15.06
N SER A 168 -12.67 -10.65 15.13
CA SER A 168 -13.13 -9.89 13.97
C SER A 168 -12.66 -8.46 14.12
N GLY A 169 -12.11 -7.90 13.05
CA GLY A 169 -11.73 -6.50 13.02
C GLY A 169 -11.61 -5.98 11.61
N GLY A 170 -11.22 -4.72 11.50
CA GLY A 170 -11.20 -4.04 10.23
C GLY A 170 -10.75 -2.61 10.38
N PHE A 171 -10.55 -1.96 9.25
CA PHE A 171 -10.14 -0.57 9.19
C PHE A 171 -10.87 0.17 8.05
N PRO A 172 -11.01 1.50 8.16
CA PRO A 172 -11.56 2.33 7.10
C PRO A 172 -10.79 2.17 5.80
N TYR A 173 -11.51 1.96 4.70
CA TYR A 173 -10.93 1.89 3.38
C TYR A 173 -10.80 3.30 2.78
N ASN A 174 -9.60 3.63 2.30
CA ASN A 174 -9.36 4.87 1.58
C ASN A 174 -8.80 4.53 0.21
N GLN A 175 -9.62 4.70 -0.83
CA GLN A 175 -9.22 4.41 -2.21
C GLN A 175 -8.06 5.26 -2.74
N PHE A 176 -7.78 6.40 -2.11
CA PHE A 176 -6.67 7.28 -2.47
C PHE A 176 -5.36 6.90 -1.76
N ASP A 177 -5.46 6.04 -0.74
CA ASP A 177 -4.30 5.47 -0.07
C ASP A 177 -3.83 4.23 -0.85
N ARG A 178 -2.57 4.26 -1.27
CA ARG A 178 -1.98 3.20 -2.09
C ARG A 178 -1.92 1.87 -1.33
N GLU A 179 -1.62 1.89 -0.04
CA GLU A 179 -1.51 0.68 0.78
C GLU A 179 -2.90 0.05 0.95
N HIS A 180 -3.93 0.87 1.18
CA HIS A 180 -5.30 0.39 1.28
C HIS A 180 -5.78 -0.21 -0.04
N ALA A 181 -5.57 0.50 -1.15
CA ALA A 181 -5.96 0.03 -2.49
C ALA A 181 -5.23 -1.27 -2.86
N HIS A 182 -3.94 -1.35 -2.52
CA HIS A 182 -3.13 -2.54 -2.75
C HIS A 182 -3.65 -3.72 -1.92
N PHE A 183 -3.81 -3.54 -0.60
CA PHE A 183 -4.35 -4.57 0.29
C PHE A 183 -5.73 -5.04 -0.16
N ALA A 184 -6.66 -4.13 -0.49
CA ALA A 184 -8.01 -4.46 -0.96
C ALA A 184 -7.99 -5.38 -2.18
N GLY A 185 -7.06 -5.17 -3.12
CA GLY A 185 -6.92 -5.97 -4.34
C GLY A 185 -6.46 -7.42 -4.13
N PHE A 186 -5.84 -7.75 -2.99
CA PHE A 186 -5.42 -9.13 -2.72
C PHE A 186 -6.59 -10.03 -2.32
N LYS A 187 -6.59 -11.25 -2.87
CA LYS A 187 -7.48 -12.31 -2.42
C LYS A 187 -6.99 -12.87 -1.08
N SER A 188 -7.91 -13.33 -0.25
CA SER A 188 -7.58 -13.94 1.04
C SER A 188 -6.67 -15.16 0.94
N GLU A 189 -6.75 -15.91 -0.16
CA GLU A 189 -5.95 -17.12 -0.42
C GLU A 189 -4.48 -16.82 -0.71
N ASP A 190 -4.20 -15.62 -1.22
CA ASP A 190 -2.84 -15.17 -1.57
C ASP A 190 -2.15 -14.44 -0.42
N LEU A 191 -2.84 -14.31 0.72
CA LEU A 191 -2.35 -13.63 1.92
C LEU A 191 -1.81 -14.63 2.93
N GLN A 192 -0.57 -14.42 3.34
CA GLN A 192 0.03 -15.08 4.50
C GLN A 192 -0.01 -14.16 5.70
N LEU A 193 -0.21 -14.74 6.87
CA LEU A 193 -0.41 -14.01 8.11
C LEU A 193 0.59 -14.43 9.16
N HIS A 194 1.31 -13.45 9.72
CA HIS A 194 2.18 -13.68 10.85
C HIS A 194 2.04 -12.57 11.89
N LEU A 195 2.43 -12.91 13.12
CA LEU A 195 2.40 -12.00 14.25
C LEU A 195 3.83 -11.59 14.54
N ASP A 196 4.07 -10.28 14.52
CA ASP A 196 5.31 -9.64 14.89
C ASP A 196 5.17 -8.97 16.26
N ASN A 197 6.31 -8.75 16.92
CA ASN A 197 6.39 -8.06 18.21
C ASN A 197 5.39 -8.61 19.26
N GLU A 198 5.15 -9.92 19.22
CA GLU A 198 4.17 -10.61 20.06
C GLU A 198 4.50 -10.45 21.55
N LYS A 199 3.50 -10.05 22.32
CA LYS A 199 3.47 -10.03 23.77
C LYS A 199 2.26 -10.83 24.22
N VAL A 200 2.55 -11.99 24.80
CA VAL A 200 1.55 -12.88 25.38
C VAL A 200 1.56 -12.71 26.89
N VAL A 201 0.37 -12.60 27.47
CA VAL A 201 0.16 -12.72 28.91
C VAL A 201 -0.51 -14.05 29.17
N THR A 202 0.18 -14.94 29.88
CA THR A 202 -0.33 -16.22 30.40
C THR A 202 -0.76 -16.09 31.86
#